data_AF-A0AAV4U1Y9-F1
#
_entry.id   AF-A0AAV4U1Y9-F1
#
_cell.length_a   1.000
_cell.length_b   1.000
_cell.length_c   1.000
_cell.angle_alpha   90.00
_cell.angle_beta   90.00
_cell.angle_gamma   90.00
#
_symmetry.space_group_name_H-M   'P 1'
#
loop_
_entity.id
_entity.type
_entity.pdbx_description
1 polymer ?
#
loop_
_entity_poly.entity_id
_entity_poly.type
_entity_poly.pdbx_seq_one_letter_code
_entity_poly.pdbx_strand_id
1 'polypeptide(L)'
;MSSQLQMNSLKLSNLFKGYFAAVKNTQKIFSANTYLRTTKGTRLMRKARKYKRPEDLEDPYYYGVGPKPEVKAALQSLSDRGFAKELRSYQPPTDVEEQLHKICKRAFGPELQSDWKKQPLNDATLKYKVRNLCAQQKLLM
;
A
#
# COMPACT_ATOMS: atom_id res chain seq x y z
N MET A 1 32.76 43.45 36.22
CA MET A 1 32.12 42.14 36.46
C MET A 1 30.62 42.06 36.14
N SER A 2 29.94 43.14 35.70
CA SER A 2 28.49 43.11 35.42
C SER A 2 28.06 42.50 34.07
N SER A 3 28.95 42.40 33.07
CA SER A 3 28.58 41.92 31.72
C SER A 3 28.45 40.39 31.63
N GLN A 4 29.19 39.62 32.43
CA GLN A 4 29.08 38.15 32.46
C GLN A 4 27.77 37.66 33.10
N LEU A 5 27.24 38.38 34.10
CA LEU A 5 25.96 38.06 34.73
C LEU A 5 24.78 38.28 33.78
N GLN A 6 24.81 39.35 32.95
CA GLN A 6 23.77 39.62 31.94
C GLN A 6 23.76 38.59 30.80
N MET A 7 24.94 38.09 30.39
CA MET A 7 25.03 37.05 29.36
C MET A 7 24.43 35.71 29.82
N ASN A 8 24.48 35.42 31.12
CA ASN A 8 23.94 34.17 31.68
C ASN A 8 22.42 34.23 31.89
N SER A 9 21.86 35.38 32.28
CA SER A 9 20.40 35.54 32.41
C SER A 9 19.68 35.47 31.06
N LEU A 10 20.27 36.05 30.00
CA LEU A 10 19.73 35.96 28.65
C LEU A 10 19.70 34.52 28.12
N LYS A 11 20.76 33.75 28.36
CA LYS A 11 20.84 32.32 27.99
C LYS A 11 19.78 31.49 28.71
N LEU A 12 19.59 31.71 30.02
CA LEU A 12 18.54 31.03 30.79
C LEU A 12 17.15 31.38 30.26
N SER A 13 16.86 32.66 30.00
CA SER A 13 15.55 33.06 29.46
C SER A 13 15.25 32.43 28.09
N ASN A 14 16.26 32.26 27.25
CA ASN A 14 16.11 31.60 25.95
C ASN A 14 15.89 30.09 26.08
N LEU A 15 16.52 29.43 27.06
CA LEU A 15 16.26 28.03 27.39
C LEU A 15 14.81 27.82 27.87
N PHE A 16 14.31 28.68 28.75
CA PHE A 16 12.92 28.61 29.19
C PHE A 16 11.92 28.87 28.06
N LYS A 17 12.20 29.85 27.18
CA LYS A 17 11.37 30.08 25.98
C LYS A 17 11.32 28.87 25.06
N GLY A 18 12.47 28.22 24.84
CA GLY A 18 12.56 26.97 24.08
C GLY A 18 11.76 25.84 24.72
N TYR A 19 11.84 25.70 26.04
CA TYR A 19 11.07 24.72 26.81
C TYR A 19 9.56 24.95 26.69
N PHE A 20 9.09 26.19 26.88
CA PHE A 20 7.66 26.51 26.74
C PHE A 20 7.15 26.30 25.31
N ALA A 21 7.96 26.58 24.29
CA ALA A 21 7.61 26.29 22.91
C ALA A 21 7.51 24.78 22.64
N ALA A 22 8.43 23.98 23.20
CA ALA A 22 8.40 22.53 23.10
C ALA A 22 7.15 21.94 23.79
N VAL A 23 6.79 22.42 24.99
CA VAL A 23 5.58 21.99 25.72
C VAL A 23 4.31 22.33 24.94
N LYS A 24 4.22 23.52 24.34
CA LYS A 24 3.06 23.89 23.49
C LYS A 24 2.96 23.01 22.25
N ASN A 25 4.09 22.67 21.62
CA ASN A 25 4.13 21.77 20.47
C ASN A 25 3.71 20.34 20.84
N THR A 26 4.20 19.80 21.96
CA THR A 26 3.78 18.46 22.41
C THR A 26 2.30 18.44 22.76
N GLN A 27 1.77 19.48 23.42
CA GLN A 27 0.34 19.60 23.71
C GLN A 27 -0.51 19.67 22.42
N LYS A 28 -0.05 20.35 21.37
CA LYS A 28 -0.68 20.39 20.05
C LYS A 28 -0.65 19.03 19.34
N ILE A 29 0.45 18.27 19.48
CA ILE A 29 0.56 16.91 18.96
C ILE A 29 -0.39 15.96 19.71
N PHE A 30 -0.52 16.10 21.03
CA PHE A 30 -1.44 15.28 21.84
C PHE A 30 -2.91 15.62 21.57
N SER A 31 -3.27 16.88 21.36
CA SER A 31 -4.65 17.28 21.01
C SER A 31 -5.02 16.90 19.58
N ALA A 32 -4.08 17.01 18.63
CA ALA A 32 -4.26 16.52 17.28
C ALA A 32 -4.47 15.00 17.25
N ASN A 33 -3.76 14.23 18.09
CA ASN A 33 -3.88 12.78 18.18
C ASN A 33 -4.97 12.28 19.15
N THR A 34 -6.02 13.06 19.39
CA THR A 34 -7.15 12.67 20.25
C THR A 34 -7.86 11.40 19.78
N TYR A 35 -7.80 11.06 18.48
CA TYR A 35 -8.28 9.80 17.91
C TYR A 35 -7.47 8.56 18.32
N LEU A 36 -6.25 8.72 18.86
CA LEU A 36 -5.43 7.62 19.39
C LEU A 36 -5.69 7.33 20.87
N ARG A 37 -6.38 8.22 21.60
CA ARG A 37 -6.86 7.96 22.96
C ARG A 37 -8.08 7.06 22.90
N THR A 38 -7.85 5.76 22.74
CA THR A 38 -8.90 4.76 22.89
C THR A 38 -9.28 4.65 24.36
N THR A 39 -10.26 5.43 24.83
CA THR A 39 -10.88 5.21 26.15
C THR A 39 -11.53 3.82 26.16
N LYS A 40 -11.70 3.20 27.34
CA LYS A 40 -12.28 1.84 27.46
C LYS A 40 -13.61 1.68 26.68
N GLY A 41 -14.40 2.74 26.54
CA GLY A 41 -15.61 2.78 25.71
C GLY A 41 -15.36 2.61 24.20
N THR A 42 -14.27 3.15 23.65
CA THR A 42 -13.91 2.96 22.23
C THR A 42 -13.45 1.53 21.92
N ARG A 43 -12.89 0.81 22.90
CA ARG A 43 -12.50 -0.60 22.76
C ARG A 43 -13.72 -1.52 22.74
N LEU A 44 -14.75 -1.20 23.53
CA LEU A 44 -16.06 -1.85 23.47
C LEU A 44 -16.77 -1.54 22.15
N MET A 45 -16.76 -0.30 21.68
CA MET A 45 -17.28 0.09 20.36
C MET A 45 -16.54 -0.60 19.20
N ARG A 46 -15.21 -0.75 19.28
CA ARG A 46 -14.41 -1.51 18.30
C ARG A 46 -14.70 -3.02 18.34
N LYS A 47 -14.96 -3.59 19.52
CA LYS A 47 -15.40 -4.99 19.66
C LYS A 47 -16.82 -5.20 19.14
N ALA A 48 -17.73 -4.27 19.40
CA ALA A 48 -19.09 -4.25 18.83
C ALA A 48 -19.07 -4.12 17.29
N ARG A 49 -18.09 -3.40 16.73
CA ARG A 49 -17.85 -3.37 15.28
C ARG A 49 -17.14 -4.60 14.73
N LYS A 50 -16.48 -5.41 15.58
CA LYS A 50 -15.72 -6.60 15.18
C LYS A 50 -16.60 -7.83 14.97
N TYR A 51 -17.83 -7.81 15.49
CA TYR A 51 -18.82 -8.87 15.32
C TYR A 51 -20.17 -8.26 15.00
N LYS A 52 -20.34 -7.83 13.75
CA LYS A 52 -21.63 -7.98 13.08
C LYS A 52 -21.55 -9.34 12.39
N ARG A 53 -22.53 -10.23 12.59
CA ARG A 53 -22.56 -11.48 11.83
C ARG A 53 -22.60 -11.13 10.34
N PRO A 54 -22.10 -11.98 9.43
CA PRO A 54 -22.30 -11.77 7.99
C PRO A 54 -23.79 -11.56 7.64
N GLU A 55 -24.67 -12.16 8.45
CA GLU A 55 -26.13 -12.00 8.44
C GLU A 55 -26.59 -10.59 8.89
N ASP A 56 -25.92 -9.93 9.84
CA ASP A 56 -26.18 -8.51 10.20
C ASP A 56 -25.53 -7.52 9.21
N LEU A 57 -24.84 -8.07 8.20
CA LEU A 57 -24.34 -7.42 7.01
C LEU A 57 -25.27 -7.68 5.80
N GLU A 58 -26.39 -8.38 6.00
CA GLU A 58 -27.53 -8.41 5.08
C GLU A 58 -28.25 -7.04 5.14
N ASP A 59 -28.64 -6.39 4.06
CA ASP A 59 -28.49 -6.62 2.64
C ASP A 59 -28.88 -5.27 2.00
N PRO A 60 -28.05 -4.63 1.15
CA PRO A 60 -28.44 -3.40 0.45
C PRO A 60 -29.68 -3.56 -0.44
N TYR A 61 -30.16 -4.79 -0.67
CA TYR A 61 -31.38 -5.09 -1.41
C TYR A 61 -32.61 -5.35 -0.53
N TYR A 62 -32.50 -5.35 0.81
CA TYR A 62 -33.62 -5.70 1.70
C TYR A 62 -34.66 -4.57 1.91
N TYR A 63 -34.48 -3.39 1.30
CA TYR A 63 -35.52 -2.34 1.30
C TYR A 63 -35.54 -1.55 -0.01
N GLY A 64 -35.73 -2.17 -1.18
CA GLY A 64 -36.19 -1.51 -2.43
C GLY A 64 -35.38 -0.33 -3.00
N VAL A 65 -34.34 0.11 -2.32
CA VAL A 65 -33.50 1.25 -2.62
C VAL A 65 -32.10 0.66 -2.71
N GLY A 66 -31.64 0.48 -3.95
CA GLY A 66 -30.35 -0.15 -4.23
C GLY A 66 -29.16 0.56 -3.57
N PRO A 67 -27.94 0.08 -3.82
CA PRO A 67 -26.75 0.54 -3.09
C PRO A 67 -26.60 2.07 -3.15
N LYS A 68 -26.19 2.65 -2.01
CA LYS A 68 -25.93 4.09 -1.89
C LYS A 68 -25.07 4.60 -3.05
N PRO A 69 -25.27 5.84 -3.52
CA PRO A 69 -24.51 6.39 -4.64
C PRO A 69 -22.99 6.34 -4.40
N GLU A 70 -22.55 6.52 -3.15
CA GLU A 70 -21.14 6.39 -2.74
C GLU A 70 -20.58 4.98 -2.96
N VAL A 71 -21.38 3.94 -2.65
CA VAL A 71 -20.99 2.54 -2.82
C VAL A 71 -20.95 2.19 -4.30
N LYS A 72 -21.93 2.67 -5.09
CA LYS A 72 -21.92 2.53 -6.55
C LYS A 72 -20.69 3.19 -7.18
N ALA A 73 -20.34 4.40 -6.75
CA ALA A 73 -19.14 5.10 -7.23
C ALA A 73 -17.85 4.38 -6.84
N ALA A 74 -17.77 3.81 -5.62
CA ALA A 74 -16.63 3.02 -5.18
C ALA A 74 -16.49 1.72 -5.98
N LEU A 75 -17.60 0.99 -6.20
CA LEU A 75 -17.62 -0.22 -7.02
C LEU A 75 -17.26 0.08 -8.48
N GLN A 76 -17.79 1.18 -9.04
CA GLN A 76 -17.45 1.63 -10.38
C GLN A 76 -15.95 1.95 -10.48
N SER A 77 -15.40 2.71 -9.52
CA SER A 77 -13.96 3.03 -9.46
C SER A 77 -13.08 1.78 -9.38
N LEU A 78 -13.51 0.75 -8.62
CA LEU A 78 -12.81 -0.53 -8.58
C LEU A 78 -12.88 -1.25 -9.93
N SER A 79 -14.04 -1.27 -10.58
CA SER A 79 -14.24 -1.89 -11.89
C SER A 79 -13.44 -1.18 -13.00
N ASP A 80 -13.37 0.15 -12.97
CA ASP A 80 -12.61 0.99 -13.90
C ASP A 80 -11.11 0.70 -13.77
N ARG A 81 -10.65 0.44 -12.53
CA ARG A 81 -9.29 -0.03 -12.22
C ARG A 81 -9.05 -1.49 -12.59
N GLY A 82 -10.08 -2.20 -13.07
CA GLY A 82 -10.00 -3.59 -13.52
C GLY A 82 -10.15 -4.64 -12.42
N PHE A 83 -10.54 -4.26 -11.20
CA PHE A 83 -10.86 -5.23 -10.17
C PHE A 83 -12.13 -6.01 -10.52
N ALA A 84 -12.11 -7.32 -10.23
CA ALA A 84 -13.22 -8.26 -10.47
C ALA A 84 -13.70 -8.38 -11.94
N LYS A 85 -12.87 -7.99 -12.93
CA LYS A 85 -13.13 -8.36 -14.31
C LYS A 85 -13.05 -9.86 -14.48
N GLU A 86 -13.98 -10.43 -15.23
CA GLU A 86 -13.91 -11.83 -15.65
C GLU A 86 -12.57 -12.07 -16.36
N LEU A 87 -11.77 -12.98 -15.79
CA LEU A 87 -10.52 -13.40 -16.39
C LEU A 87 -10.84 -14.19 -17.65
N ARG A 88 -10.36 -13.71 -18.80
CA ARG A 88 -10.44 -14.48 -20.04
C ARG A 88 -9.59 -15.73 -19.90
N SER A 89 -10.05 -16.84 -20.47
CA SER A 89 -9.22 -18.04 -20.59
C SER A 89 -7.96 -17.71 -21.38
N TYR A 90 -6.80 -18.10 -20.85
CA TYR A 90 -5.53 -17.94 -21.56
C TYR A 90 -5.56 -18.64 -22.92
N GLN A 91 -5.21 -17.91 -23.97
CA GLN A 91 -4.96 -18.47 -25.28
C GLN A 91 -3.48 -18.23 -25.62
N PRO A 92 -2.64 -19.28 -25.63
CA PRO A 92 -1.24 -19.11 -25.96
C PRO A 92 -1.11 -18.64 -27.42
N PRO A 93 -0.27 -17.64 -27.71
CA PRO A 93 0.02 -17.26 -29.09
C PRO A 93 0.73 -18.41 -29.81
N THR A 94 0.66 -18.46 -31.14
CA THR A 94 1.35 -19.49 -31.93
C THR A 94 2.87 -19.44 -31.75
N ASP A 95 3.40 -18.25 -31.52
CA ASP A 95 4.85 -17.99 -31.55
C ASP A 95 5.46 -17.95 -30.14
N VAL A 96 4.91 -18.74 -29.19
CA VAL A 96 5.37 -18.74 -27.78
C VAL A 96 6.88 -18.94 -27.68
N GLU A 97 7.44 -19.88 -28.43
CA GLU A 97 8.86 -20.21 -28.34
C GLU A 97 9.77 -19.05 -28.78
N GLU A 98 9.41 -18.39 -29.87
CA GLU A 98 10.17 -17.24 -30.37
C GLU A 98 10.09 -16.05 -29.39
N GLN A 99 8.91 -15.82 -28.81
CA GLN A 99 8.71 -14.74 -27.84
C GLN A 99 9.47 -15.03 -26.55
N LEU A 100 9.43 -16.26 -26.04
CA LEU A 100 10.21 -16.68 -24.88
C LEU A 100 11.71 -16.53 -25.13
N HIS A 101 12.20 -16.91 -26.30
CA HIS A 101 13.61 -16.74 -26.66
C HIS A 101 14.01 -15.26 -26.69
N LYS A 102 13.17 -14.36 -27.24
CA LYS A 102 13.37 -12.90 -27.19
C LYS A 102 13.40 -12.38 -25.76
N ILE A 103 12.52 -12.87 -24.89
CA ILE A 103 12.50 -12.50 -23.46
C ILE A 103 13.77 -12.97 -22.75
N CYS A 104 14.17 -14.22 -22.96
CA CYS A 104 15.40 -14.77 -22.39
C CYS A 104 16.63 -13.98 -22.85
N LYS A 105 16.73 -13.64 -24.13
CA LYS A 105 17.79 -12.75 -24.64
C LYS A 105 17.79 -11.39 -23.93
N ARG A 106 16.63 -10.81 -23.66
CA ARG A 106 16.52 -9.52 -22.97
C ARG A 106 16.85 -9.61 -21.47
N ALA A 107 16.53 -10.74 -20.82
CA ALA A 107 16.72 -10.94 -19.39
C ALA A 107 18.17 -11.36 -19.04
N PHE A 108 18.73 -12.32 -19.78
CA PHE A 108 20.07 -12.87 -19.57
C PHE A 108 21.15 -12.11 -20.37
N GLY A 109 20.77 -11.43 -21.45
CA GLY A 109 21.71 -10.66 -22.27
C GLY A 109 22.81 -11.57 -22.86
N PRO A 110 24.10 -11.21 -22.68
CA PRO A 110 25.22 -11.97 -23.23
C PRO A 110 25.43 -13.33 -22.54
N GLU A 111 24.83 -13.56 -21.37
CA GLU A 111 24.98 -14.79 -20.59
C GLU A 111 24.00 -15.90 -21.00
N LEU A 112 23.23 -15.66 -22.06
CA LEU A 112 22.26 -16.63 -22.56
C LEU A 112 23.00 -17.80 -23.23
N GLN A 113 22.78 -19.02 -22.72
CA GLN A 113 23.32 -20.23 -23.31
C GLN A 113 22.58 -20.61 -24.60
N SER A 114 23.23 -21.36 -25.50
CA SER A 114 22.58 -21.92 -26.69
C SER A 114 21.37 -22.77 -26.34
N ASP A 115 21.49 -23.55 -25.26
CA ASP A 115 20.45 -24.40 -24.69
C ASP A 115 19.61 -23.64 -23.65
N TRP A 116 19.13 -22.44 -24.03
CA TRP A 116 18.40 -21.53 -23.14
C TRP A 116 17.20 -22.16 -22.41
N LYS A 117 16.56 -23.20 -23.00
CA LYS A 117 15.44 -23.92 -22.38
C LYS A 117 15.86 -24.74 -21.15
N LYS A 118 17.13 -25.15 -21.05
CA LYS A 118 17.67 -25.97 -19.96
C LYS A 118 18.44 -25.15 -18.92
N GLN A 119 18.70 -23.88 -19.19
CA GLN A 119 19.48 -23.02 -18.30
C GLN A 119 18.73 -22.83 -16.96
N PRO A 120 19.35 -23.14 -15.81
CA PRO A 120 18.69 -23.04 -14.52
C PRO A 120 18.47 -21.58 -14.10
N LEU A 121 17.25 -21.25 -13.66
CA LEU A 121 16.89 -19.94 -13.09
C LEU A 121 17.11 -19.92 -11.57
N ASN A 122 18.36 -20.02 -11.14
CA ASN A 122 18.72 -20.03 -9.71
C ASN A 122 18.67 -18.64 -9.09
N ASP A 123 19.02 -17.59 -9.85
CA ASP A 123 18.98 -16.22 -9.36
C ASP A 123 17.54 -15.71 -9.28
N ALA A 124 17.14 -15.28 -8.09
CA ALA A 124 15.82 -14.70 -7.82
C ALA A 124 15.57 -13.43 -8.63
N THR A 125 16.60 -12.62 -8.89
CA THR A 125 16.44 -11.37 -9.64
C THR A 125 16.19 -11.64 -11.13
N LEU A 126 16.92 -12.60 -11.72
CA LEU A 126 16.69 -13.04 -13.10
C LEU A 126 15.32 -13.69 -13.26
N LYS A 127 14.93 -14.55 -12.31
CA LYS A 127 13.59 -15.17 -12.29
C LYS A 127 12.48 -14.12 -12.26
N TYR A 128 12.63 -13.07 -11.44
CA TYR A 128 11.70 -11.97 -11.39
C TYR A 128 11.64 -11.19 -12.72
N LYS A 129 12.79 -10.86 -13.31
CA LYS A 129 12.86 -10.16 -14.61
C LYS A 129 12.17 -10.95 -15.72
N VAL A 130 12.45 -12.24 -15.85
CA VAL A 130 11.84 -13.11 -16.87
C VAL A 130 10.32 -13.16 -16.69
N ARG A 131 9.83 -13.39 -15.46
CA ARG A 131 8.38 -13.43 -15.16
C ARG A 131 7.68 -12.12 -15.51
N ASN A 132 8.28 -10.99 -15.15
CA ASN A 132 7.71 -9.68 -15.48
C ASN A 132 7.64 -9.44 -16.98
N LEU A 133 8.69 -9.80 -17.72
CA LEU A 133 8.70 -9.66 -19.18
C LEU A 133 7.67 -10.57 -19.85
N CYS A 134 7.50 -11.80 -19.37
CA CYS A 134 6.44 -12.69 -19.86
C CYS A 134 5.04 -12.13 -19.57
N ALA A 135 4.81 -11.56 -18.38
CA ALA A 135 3.53 -10.95 -18.02
C ALA A 135 3.22 -9.72 -18.89
N GLN A 136 4.22 -8.87 -19.16
CA GLN A 136 4.09 -7.70 -20.04
C GLN A 136 3.73 -8.09 -21.47
N GLN A 137 4.26 -9.21 -21.98
CA GLN A 137 3.93 -9.74 -23.31
C GLN A 137 2.67 -10.62 -23.33
N LYS A 138 1.93 -10.72 -22.21
CA LYS A 138 0.71 -11.53 -22.07
C LYS A 138 0.92 -13.03 -22.35
N LEU A 139 2.12 -13.54 -22.06
CA LEU A 139 2.45 -14.98 -22.16
C LEU A 139 2.05 -15.79 -20.92
N LEU A 140 1.55 -15.15 -19.86
CA LEU A 140 1.23 -15.76 -18.56
C LEU A 140 -0.17 -15.39 -18.04
N MET A 141 -1.08 -14.92 -18.89
CA MET A 141 -2.41 -14.44 -18.48
C MET A 141 -3.53 -15.22 -19.14
#